data_AF-A0A2I0PLW1-F1
#
_entry.id   AF-A0A2I0PLW1-F1
#
_cell.length_a   1.000
_cell.length_b   1.000
_cell.length_c   1.000
_cell.angle_alpha   90.00
_cell.angle_beta   90.00
_cell.angle_gamma   90.00
#
_symmetry.space_group_name_H-M   'P 1'
#
loop_
_entity.id
_entity.type
_entity.pdbx_description
1 polymer ?
#
loop_
_entity_poly.entity_id
_entity_poly.type
_entity_poly.pdbx_seq_one_letter_code
_entity_poly.pdbx_strand_id
1 'polypeptide(L)'
;MEFENLARKTIETECEDYYFGIADLSNVEKSETQKYGSLLDAYPNAISIGLTIFPRISHVSHQSEYEKIYNDTKNVADGKIDIITARLSEMLQKNGYAAFSVPKIETNEKLFLYLHKLAARMAGLGRIEKNCTVKTLDGGRYVNWGTVLTNAPL
;
A
#
# COMPACT_ATOMS: atom_id res chain seq x y z
N MET A 1 -13.75 -12.28 5.66
CA MET A 1 -13.25 -12.99 6.87
C MET A 1 -12.20 -14.07 6.56
N GLU A 2 -12.46 -15.04 5.67
CA GLU A 2 -11.46 -16.07 5.33
C GLU A 2 -10.24 -15.50 4.59
N PHE A 3 -10.47 -14.69 3.54
CA PHE A 3 -9.40 -14.01 2.80
C PHE A 3 -8.60 -13.04 3.66
N GLU A 4 -9.25 -12.35 4.60
CA GLU A 4 -8.57 -11.43 5.51
C GLU A 4 -7.57 -12.18 6.39
N ASN A 5 -7.98 -13.30 6.98
CA ASN A 5 -7.11 -14.12 7.82
C ASN A 5 -5.94 -14.72 7.02
N LEU A 6 -6.19 -15.16 5.79
CA LEU A 6 -5.15 -15.70 4.93
C LEU A 6 -4.16 -14.60 4.47
N ALA A 7 -4.67 -13.40 4.21
CA ALA A 7 -3.85 -12.24 3.89
C ALA A 7 -2.95 -11.84 5.06
N ARG A 8 -3.50 -11.77 6.28
CA ARG A 8 -2.71 -11.51 7.50
C ARG A 8 -1.60 -12.54 7.71
N LYS A 9 -1.93 -13.84 7.63
CA LYS A 9 -0.92 -14.91 7.71
C LYS A 9 0.17 -14.75 6.66
N THR A 10 -0.19 -14.38 5.43
CA THR A 10 0.78 -14.16 4.35
C THR A 10 1.71 -12.98 4.68
N ILE A 11 1.17 -11.87 5.19
CA ILE A 11 1.96 -10.69 5.58
C ILE A 11 2.90 -11.02 6.75
N GLU A 12 2.40 -11.74 7.75
CA GLU A 12 3.13 -12.13 8.96
C GLU A 12 4.32 -13.08 8.68
N THR A 13 4.37 -13.72 7.51
CA THR A 13 5.57 -14.47 7.07
C THR A 13 6.73 -13.56 6.64
N GLU A 14 6.48 -12.28 6.35
CA GLU A 14 7.45 -11.33 5.78
C GLU A 14 7.78 -10.16 6.72
N CYS A 15 6.85 -9.78 7.60
CA CYS A 15 7.03 -8.70 8.57
C CYS A 15 6.15 -8.82 9.82
N GLU A 16 6.65 -8.31 10.94
CA GLU A 16 5.93 -8.25 12.22
C GLU A 16 5.24 -6.89 12.45
N ASP A 17 5.88 -5.79 12.01
CA ASP A 17 5.31 -4.43 12.07
C ASP A 17 4.70 -4.07 10.71
N TYR A 18 3.37 -4.02 10.65
CA TYR A 18 2.64 -3.72 9.43
C TYR A 18 1.28 -3.06 9.69
N TYR A 19 0.85 -2.27 8.72
CA TYR A 19 -0.53 -1.82 8.56
C TYR A 19 -1.19 -2.70 7.53
N PHE A 20 -2.44 -3.06 7.79
CA PHE A 20 -3.24 -3.85 6.85
C PHE A 20 -4.69 -3.45 6.95
N GLY A 21 -5.34 -3.31 5.80
CA GLY A 21 -6.78 -3.11 5.73
C GLY A 21 -7.33 -3.37 4.34
N ILE A 22 -8.62 -3.61 4.30
CA ILE A 22 -9.40 -3.85 3.09
C ILE A 22 -10.17 -2.58 2.77
N ALA A 23 -10.11 -2.17 1.51
CA ALA A 23 -10.77 -0.99 0.98
C ALA A 23 -11.84 -1.39 -0.02
N ASP A 24 -13.05 -0.87 0.17
CA ASP A 24 -14.08 -0.83 -0.86
C ASP A 24 -13.87 0.43 -1.72
N LEU A 25 -13.46 0.21 -2.98
CA LEU A 25 -13.20 1.26 -3.95
C LEU A 25 -14.45 1.66 -4.75
N SER A 26 -15.53 0.87 -4.68
CA SER A 26 -16.78 1.17 -5.39
C SER A 26 -17.49 2.42 -4.86
N ASN A 27 -17.22 2.77 -3.59
CA ASN A 27 -17.77 3.93 -2.89
C ASN A 27 -16.91 5.21 -3.01
N VAL A 28 -15.85 5.20 -3.82
CA VAL A 28 -15.02 6.39 -4.03
C VAL A 28 -15.74 7.38 -4.94
N GLU A 29 -15.69 8.68 -4.59
CA GLU A 29 -16.31 9.73 -5.40
C GLU A 29 -15.84 9.70 -6.86
N LYS A 30 -16.76 9.85 -7.81
CA LYS A 30 -16.46 9.80 -9.25
C LYS A 30 -15.42 10.83 -9.70
N SER A 31 -15.37 11.97 -9.03
CA SER A 31 -14.37 13.03 -9.22
C SER A 31 -12.95 12.55 -8.94
N GLU A 32 -12.78 11.67 -7.95
CA GLU A 32 -11.51 11.06 -7.60
C GLU A 32 -11.18 9.84 -8.48
N THR A 33 -12.20 9.09 -8.93
CA THR A 33 -11.98 7.87 -9.73
C THR A 33 -11.65 8.13 -11.20
N GLN A 34 -12.03 9.30 -11.75
CA GLN A 34 -11.91 9.62 -13.18
C GLN A 34 -10.49 9.41 -13.75
N LYS A 35 -9.45 9.66 -12.95
CA LYS A 35 -8.04 9.49 -13.33
C LYS A 35 -7.59 8.03 -13.44
N TYR A 36 -8.31 7.09 -12.83
CA TYR A 36 -8.00 5.65 -12.86
C TYR A 36 -8.74 4.91 -13.99
N GLY A 37 -9.59 5.61 -14.75
CA GLY A 37 -10.32 5.03 -15.88
C GLY A 37 -11.17 3.82 -15.46
N SER A 38 -11.22 2.80 -16.31
CA SER A 38 -11.96 1.55 -16.07
C SER A 38 -11.25 0.58 -15.09
N LEU A 39 -10.09 0.97 -14.54
CA LEU A 39 -9.34 0.10 -13.63
C LEU A 39 -10.14 -0.22 -12.37
N LEU A 40 -10.78 0.80 -11.77
CA LEU A 40 -11.57 0.61 -10.54
C LEU A 40 -12.90 -0.11 -10.79
N ASP A 41 -13.42 -0.06 -12.02
CA ASP A 41 -14.60 -0.84 -12.40
C ASP A 41 -14.31 -2.34 -12.44
N ALA A 42 -13.10 -2.71 -12.89
CA ALA A 42 -12.65 -4.11 -12.92
C ALA A 42 -12.25 -4.64 -11.52
N TYR A 43 -11.86 -3.74 -10.63
CA TYR A 43 -11.36 -4.06 -9.29
C TYR A 43 -12.05 -3.23 -8.21
N PRO A 44 -13.26 -3.61 -7.78
CA PRO A 44 -14.03 -2.86 -6.80
C PRO A 44 -13.41 -2.88 -5.39
N ASN A 45 -12.51 -3.81 -5.10
CA ASN A 45 -11.90 -3.95 -3.78
C ASN A 45 -10.38 -3.83 -3.85
N ALA A 46 -9.76 -3.43 -2.73
CA ALA A 46 -8.32 -3.41 -2.58
C ALA A 46 -7.87 -3.92 -1.22
N ILE A 47 -6.72 -4.59 -1.21
CA ILE A 47 -5.94 -4.86 0.00
C ILE A 47 -4.84 -3.81 0.06
N SER A 48 -4.81 -3.02 1.14
CA SER A 48 -3.76 -2.04 1.43
C SER A 48 -2.85 -2.54 2.53
N ILE A 49 -1.54 -2.45 2.30
CA ILE A 49 -0.50 -2.82 3.26
C ILE A 49 0.44 -1.65 3.44
N GLY A 50 0.84 -1.37 4.67
CA GLY A 50 1.84 -0.37 4.99
C GLY A 50 2.98 -0.97 5.79
N LEU A 51 4.22 -0.67 5.45
CA LEU A 51 5.39 -0.99 6.28
C LEU A 51 6.00 0.29 6.83
N THR A 52 6.27 0.31 8.13
CA THR A 52 7.00 1.42 8.75
C THR A 52 8.42 1.45 8.20
N ILE A 53 8.79 2.58 7.60
CA ILE A 53 10.18 2.94 7.33
C ILE A 53 10.68 3.65 8.59
N PHE A 54 11.86 3.30 9.07
CA PHE A 54 12.53 4.00 10.16
C PHE A 54 13.45 5.10 9.62
N PRO A 55 13.03 6.39 9.58
CA PRO A 55 14.00 7.47 9.50
C PRO A 55 13.74 8.46 10.62
N ARG A 56 13.99 8.03 11.85
CA ARG A 56 14.21 9.00 12.93
C ARG A 56 15.53 8.71 13.63
N ILE A 57 16.60 8.84 12.85
CA ILE A 57 17.91 9.04 13.45
C ILE A 57 18.00 10.54 13.78
N SER A 58 17.63 10.92 15.00
CA SER A 58 17.75 12.30 15.51
C SER A 58 19.19 12.80 15.61
N HIS A 59 20.18 11.98 15.24
CA HIS A 59 21.61 12.19 15.47
C HIS A 59 22.47 12.10 14.20
N VAL A 60 21.90 12.05 12.99
CA VAL A 60 22.73 12.14 11.78
C VAL A 60 23.19 13.58 11.59
N SER A 61 24.49 13.80 11.69
CA SER A 61 25.13 15.12 11.58
C SER A 61 25.22 15.63 10.14
N HIS A 62 25.05 14.75 9.14
CA HIS A 62 25.21 15.06 7.72
C HIS A 62 23.99 14.66 6.89
N GLN A 63 23.47 15.60 6.09
CA GLN A 63 22.26 15.41 5.29
C GLN A 63 22.37 14.26 4.28
N SER A 64 23.53 14.08 3.64
CA SER A 64 23.75 13.02 2.63
C SER A 64 23.73 11.61 3.22
N GLU A 65 24.19 11.44 4.46
CA GLU A 65 24.16 10.15 5.16
C GLU A 65 22.73 9.77 5.57
N TYR A 66 21.94 10.77 6.00
CA TYR A 66 20.51 10.57 6.28
C TYR A 66 19.74 10.18 5.01
N GLU A 67 19.96 10.87 3.90
CA GLU A 67 19.33 10.56 2.61
C GLU A 67 19.65 9.14 2.14
N LYS A 68 20.91 8.70 2.31
CA LYS A 68 21.32 7.33 2.00
C LYS A 68 20.59 6.31 2.87
N ILE A 69 20.60 6.47 4.20
CA ILE A 69 19.94 5.54 5.14
C ILE A 69 18.43 5.48 4.86
N TYR A 70 17.81 6.62 4.60
CA TYR A 70 16.40 6.70 4.21
C TYR A 70 16.12 5.91 2.93
N ASN A 71 16.94 6.11 1.88
CA ASN A 71 16.76 5.40 0.62
C ASN A 71 16.99 3.90 0.77
N ASP A 72 18.00 3.48 1.53
CA ASP A 72 18.28 2.07 1.79
C ASP A 72 17.11 1.40 2.53
N THR A 73 16.60 2.02 3.61
CA THR A 73 15.42 1.51 4.34
C THR A 73 14.15 1.52 3.51
N LYS A 74 13.93 2.56 2.69
CA LYS A 74 12.82 2.63 1.74
C LYS A 74 12.89 1.47 0.74
N ASN A 75 14.06 1.22 0.15
CA ASN A 75 14.25 0.17 -0.85
C ASN A 75 14.01 -1.23 -0.26
N VAL A 76 14.45 -1.48 0.98
CA VAL A 76 14.14 -2.71 1.70
C VAL A 76 12.62 -2.86 1.91
N ALA A 77 11.93 -1.78 2.33
CA ALA A 77 10.49 -1.80 2.50
C ALA A 77 9.74 -1.99 1.17
N ASP A 78 10.19 -1.37 0.08
CA ASP A 78 9.63 -1.55 -1.26
C ASP A 78 9.74 -3.02 -1.71
N GLY A 79 10.92 -3.63 -1.58
CA GLY A 79 11.12 -5.04 -1.94
C GLY A 79 10.25 -6.00 -1.12
N LYS A 80 10.08 -5.76 0.19
CA LYS A 80 9.17 -6.56 1.03
C LYS A 80 7.72 -6.41 0.59
N ILE A 81 7.29 -5.18 0.32
CA ILE A 81 5.93 -4.91 -0.14
C ILE A 81 5.66 -5.63 -1.47
N ASP A 82 6.59 -5.57 -2.42
CA ASP A 82 6.44 -6.24 -3.72
C ASP A 82 6.29 -7.76 -3.56
N ILE A 83 7.05 -8.39 -2.66
CA ILE A 83 6.91 -9.82 -2.33
C ILE A 83 5.52 -10.11 -1.76
N ILE A 84 5.08 -9.32 -0.78
CA ILE A 84 3.78 -9.52 -0.12
C ILE A 84 2.64 -9.34 -1.12
N THR A 85 2.64 -8.27 -1.92
CA THR A 85 1.56 -8.00 -2.87
C THR A 85 1.53 -9.02 -4.01
N ALA A 86 2.68 -9.54 -4.43
CA ALA A 86 2.75 -10.65 -5.38
C ALA A 86 2.12 -11.93 -4.81
N ARG A 87 2.46 -12.32 -3.57
CA ARG A 87 1.88 -13.50 -2.92
C ARG A 87 0.38 -13.37 -2.69
N LEU A 88 -0.09 -12.20 -2.27
CA LEU A 88 -1.51 -11.94 -2.12
C LEU A 88 -2.26 -12.00 -3.45
N SER A 89 -1.66 -11.46 -4.51
CA SER A 89 -2.23 -11.56 -5.86
C SER A 89 -2.33 -13.01 -6.31
N GLU A 90 -1.26 -13.79 -6.12
CA GLU A 90 -1.24 -15.23 -6.45
C GLU A 90 -2.28 -16.00 -5.65
N MET A 91 -2.40 -15.72 -4.34
CA MET A 91 -3.42 -16.32 -3.47
C MET A 91 -4.83 -16.04 -3.98
N LEU A 92 -5.17 -14.79 -4.31
CA LEU A 92 -6.48 -14.42 -4.84
C LEU A 92 -6.75 -15.09 -6.20
N GLN A 93 -5.76 -15.10 -7.08
CA GLN A 93 -5.83 -15.73 -8.40
C GLN A 93 -6.04 -17.25 -8.30
N LYS A 94 -5.36 -17.93 -7.38
CA LYS A 94 -5.57 -19.37 -7.10
C LYS A 94 -6.99 -19.68 -6.64
N ASN A 95 -7.69 -18.71 -6.05
CA ASN A 95 -9.08 -18.83 -5.64
C ASN A 95 -10.08 -18.35 -6.72
N GLY A 96 -9.61 -18.07 -7.94
CA GLY A 96 -10.46 -17.72 -9.09
C GLY A 96 -10.79 -16.24 -9.23
N TYR A 97 -10.14 -15.37 -8.45
CA TYR A 97 -10.36 -13.92 -8.51
C TYR A 97 -9.33 -13.20 -9.36
N ALA A 98 -9.74 -12.11 -9.99
CA ALA A 98 -8.81 -11.18 -10.62
C ALA A 98 -8.06 -10.43 -9.51
N ALA A 99 -6.74 -10.35 -9.63
CA ALA A 99 -5.91 -9.58 -8.71
C ALA A 99 -4.76 -8.90 -9.45
N PHE A 100 -4.51 -7.65 -9.10
CA PHE A 100 -3.48 -6.82 -9.69
C PHE A 100 -2.66 -6.13 -8.59
N SER A 101 -1.38 -6.54 -8.46
CA SER A 101 -0.42 -5.85 -7.61
C SER A 101 -0.07 -4.51 -8.22
N VAL A 102 -0.46 -3.42 -7.57
CA VAL A 102 -0.19 -2.06 -8.02
C VAL A 102 1.32 -1.81 -7.93
N PRO A 103 1.99 -1.45 -9.03
CA PRO A 103 3.42 -1.20 -9.03
C PRO A 103 3.80 0.03 -8.21
N LYS A 104 4.93 -0.04 -7.48
CA LYS A 104 5.50 1.08 -6.71
C LYS A 104 5.97 2.26 -7.57
N ILE A 105 6.56 1.92 -8.72
CA ILE A 105 7.05 2.73 -9.84
C ILE A 105 7.77 4.08 -9.54
N GLU A 106 8.99 4.17 -10.08
CA GLU A 106 9.83 5.37 -10.26
C GLU A 106 9.62 6.09 -11.61
N THR A 107 8.72 5.63 -12.48
CA THR A 107 8.37 6.33 -13.74
C THR A 107 7.26 7.36 -13.52
N ASN A 108 7.14 8.33 -14.43
CA ASN A 108 6.29 9.54 -14.34
C ASN A 108 4.78 9.33 -14.08
N GLU A 109 4.31 8.10 -13.86
CA GLU A 109 2.92 7.77 -13.59
C GLU A 109 2.58 7.98 -12.11
N LYS A 110 2.32 9.25 -11.75
CA LYS A 110 1.80 9.64 -10.42
C LYS A 110 0.53 8.86 -10.03
N LEU A 111 -0.15 8.23 -10.99
CA LEU A 111 -1.38 7.47 -10.80
C LEU A 111 -1.25 6.36 -9.75
N PHE A 112 -0.25 5.48 -9.83
CA PHE A 112 -0.09 4.36 -8.90
C PHE A 112 0.26 4.83 -7.49
N LEU A 113 1.10 5.87 -7.39
CA LEU A 113 1.37 6.53 -6.12
C LEU A 113 0.08 7.05 -5.46
N TYR A 114 -0.83 7.65 -6.23
CA TYR A 114 -2.14 8.07 -5.71
C TYR A 114 -3.04 6.89 -5.35
N LEU A 115 -2.97 5.79 -6.12
CA LEU A 115 -3.78 4.61 -5.88
C LEU A 115 -3.44 3.93 -4.56
N HIS A 116 -2.14 3.81 -4.23
CA HIS A 116 -1.72 3.30 -2.92
C HIS A 116 -2.28 4.12 -1.75
N LYS A 117 -2.31 5.44 -1.91
CA LYS A 117 -2.82 6.37 -0.90
C LYS A 117 -4.33 6.31 -0.78
N LEU A 118 -5.02 6.21 -1.92
CA LEU A 118 -6.46 6.02 -1.98
C LEU A 118 -6.86 4.73 -1.25
N ALA A 119 -6.22 3.62 -1.59
CA ALA A 119 -6.49 2.33 -0.94
C ALA A 119 -6.25 2.40 0.57
N ALA A 120 -5.13 2.97 1.02
CA ALA A 120 -4.85 3.14 2.46
C ALA A 120 -5.90 4.00 3.18
N ARG A 121 -6.37 5.09 2.54
CA ARG A 121 -7.45 5.95 3.09
C ARG A 121 -8.77 5.19 3.19
N MET A 122 -9.16 4.51 2.11
CA MET A 122 -10.43 3.78 2.03
C MET A 122 -10.44 2.57 2.98
N ALA A 123 -9.28 2.00 3.27
CA ALA A 123 -9.09 0.96 4.29
C ALA A 123 -9.04 1.49 5.73
N GLY A 124 -9.19 2.81 5.94
CA GLY A 124 -9.16 3.43 7.27
C GLY A 124 -7.78 3.47 7.93
N LEU A 125 -6.70 3.23 7.19
CA LEU A 125 -5.33 3.12 7.74
C LEU A 125 -4.65 4.49 7.98
N GLY A 126 -5.27 5.58 7.49
CA GLY A 126 -4.77 6.92 7.74
C GLY A 126 -5.52 8.00 6.96
N ARG A 127 -5.12 9.26 7.18
CA ARG A 127 -5.63 10.44 6.46
C ARG A 127 -4.62 10.90 5.42
N ILE A 128 -5.07 11.21 4.20
CA ILE A 128 -4.24 11.83 3.17
C ILE A 128 -4.07 13.33 3.50
N GLU A 129 -2.84 13.78 3.74
CA GLU A 129 -2.52 15.20 3.93
C GLU A 129 -2.29 15.93 2.58
N LYS A 130 -2.22 17.27 2.61
CA LYS A 130 -2.09 18.14 1.41
C LYS A 130 -0.94 17.77 0.46
N ASN A 131 0.13 17.15 0.98
CA ASN A 131 1.28 16.70 0.20
C ASN A 131 1.12 15.25 -0.31
N CYS A 132 -0.09 14.70 -0.22
CA CYS A 132 -0.40 13.32 -0.51
C CYS A 132 0.39 12.34 0.39
N THR A 133 0.77 12.73 1.60
CA THR A 133 1.33 11.79 2.58
C THR A 133 0.17 11.16 3.33
N VAL A 134 0.15 9.84 3.49
CA VAL A 134 -0.81 9.19 4.41
C VAL A 134 -0.22 9.30 5.81
N LYS A 135 -0.90 10.03 6.68
CA LYS A 135 -0.61 10.06 8.12
C LYS A 135 -1.45 8.99 8.80
N THR A 136 -0.79 8.03 9.44
CA THR A 136 -1.44 6.94 10.16
C THR A 136 -2.17 7.48 11.40
N LEU A 137 -3.19 6.74 11.86
CA LEU A 137 -4.06 7.16 12.97
C LEU A 137 -3.32 7.30 14.30
N ASP A 138 -2.23 6.57 14.49
CA ASP A 138 -1.36 6.59 15.67
C ASP A 138 -0.36 7.77 15.67
N GLY A 139 -0.35 8.59 14.63
CA GLY A 139 0.55 9.73 14.50
C GLY A 139 1.95 9.39 13.98
N GLY A 140 2.19 8.11 13.62
CA GLY A 140 3.41 7.65 12.97
C GLY A 140 3.70 8.38 11.66
N ARG A 141 4.97 8.72 11.44
CA ARG A 141 5.49 9.26 10.17
C ARG A 141 6.38 8.20 9.53
N TYR A 142 6.36 8.15 8.19
CA TYR A 142 7.14 7.29 7.26
C TYR A 142 6.65 5.86 7.07
N VAL A 143 5.40 5.68 6.60
CA VAL A 143 4.92 4.38 6.13
C VAL A 143 5.02 4.29 4.62
N ASN A 144 5.55 3.17 4.13
CA ASN A 144 5.55 2.83 2.72
C ASN A 144 4.34 1.95 2.39
N TRP A 145 3.62 2.26 1.32
CA TRP A 145 2.33 1.62 1.03
C TRP A 145 2.39 0.71 -0.19
N GLY A 146 1.77 -0.46 -0.09
CA GLY A 146 1.49 -1.40 -1.17
C GLY A 146 -0.01 -1.61 -1.35
N THR A 147 -0.41 -2.06 -2.54
CA THR A 147 -1.82 -2.30 -2.86
C THR A 147 -1.98 -3.46 -3.82
N VAL A 148 -2.93 -4.32 -3.52
CA VAL A 148 -3.48 -5.30 -4.47
C VAL A 148 -4.91 -4.90 -4.77
N LEU A 149 -5.21 -4.62 -6.04
CA LEU A 149 -6.58 -4.46 -6.51
C LEU A 149 -7.18 -5.83 -6.79
N THR A 150 -8.47 -6.04 -6.49
CA THR A 150 -9.14 -7.32 -6.74
C THR A 150 -10.65 -7.17 -6.94
N ASN A 151 -11.25 -8.18 -7.58
CA ASN A 151 -12.70 -8.37 -7.62
C ASN A 151 -13.20 -9.41 -6.60
N ALA A 152 -12.33 -9.91 -5.72
CA ALA A 152 -12.74 -10.79 -4.63
C ALA A 152 -13.71 -10.07 -3.67
N PRO A 153 -14.74 -10.76 -3.13
CA PRO A 153 -15.64 -10.21 -2.12
C PRO A 153 -14.96 -10.25 -0.75
N LEU A 154 -14.14 -9.23 -0.46
CA LEU A 154 -13.30 -9.15 0.73
C LEU A 154 -14.07 -8.72 1.99
#